data_AF-A0A1V1W7Z7-F1
#
_entry.id   AF-A0A1V1W7Z7-F1
#
_cell.length_a   1.000
_cell.length_b   1.000
_cell.length_c   1.000
_cell.angle_alpha   90.00
_cell.angle_beta   90.00
_cell.angle_gamma   90.00
#
_symmetry.space_group_name_H-M   'P 1'
#
loop_
_entity.id
_entity.type
_entity.pdbx_description
1 polymer ?
#
loop_
_entity_poly.entity_id
_entity_poly.type
_entity_poly.pdbx_seq_one_letter_code
_entity_poly.pdbx_strand_id
1 'polypeptide(L)'
;MRFTEHELTAALTGAAKAVVTAQRKDVRKGAVDIDTAWEAMSRLERFQVLDALGDQVLPVLVALPDIDVAPGTRPTFSEQQVSDTVAASVGDDVGRLRRAVVVKARTALVQTALAHVPPRLDPDALLHAEDPT
;
A
#
# COMPACT_ATOMS: atom_id res chain seq x y z
N MET A 1 -16.07 -3.75 -2.54
CA MET A 1 -15.34 -3.19 -3.69
C MET A 1 -13.95 -3.77 -3.73
N ARG A 2 -13.45 -4.04 -4.93
CA ARG A 2 -12.05 -4.46 -5.15
C ARG A 2 -11.20 -3.27 -5.53
N PHE A 3 -9.94 -3.30 -5.11
CA PHE A 3 -8.96 -2.33 -5.56
C PHE A 3 -8.75 -2.44 -7.08
N THR A 4 -8.66 -1.29 -7.71
CA THR A 4 -8.19 -1.13 -9.09
C THR A 4 -6.67 -1.21 -9.15
N GLU A 5 -6.12 -1.44 -10.33
CA GLU A 5 -4.68 -1.42 -10.56
C GLU A 5 -4.06 -0.08 -10.10
N HIS A 6 -4.69 1.05 -10.44
CA HIS A 6 -4.22 2.37 -10.03
C HIS A 6 -4.12 2.51 -8.50
N GLU A 7 -5.14 2.05 -7.76
CA GLU A 7 -5.15 2.08 -6.30
C GLU A 7 -4.05 1.17 -5.70
N LEU A 8 -3.85 -0.02 -6.27
CA LEU A 8 -2.78 -0.95 -5.85
C LEU A 8 -1.38 -0.36 -6.12
N THR A 9 -1.17 0.25 -7.28
CA THR A 9 0.10 0.90 -7.62
C THR A 9 0.38 2.07 -6.69
N ALA A 10 -0.62 2.89 -6.39
CA ALA A 10 -0.48 4.02 -5.46
C ALA A 10 -0.17 3.54 -4.03
N ALA A 11 -0.88 2.52 -3.55
CA ALA A 11 -0.64 1.91 -2.25
C ALA A 11 0.79 1.37 -2.11
N LEU A 12 1.23 0.58 -3.10
CA LEU A 12 2.58 -0.01 -3.10
C LEU A 12 3.67 1.05 -3.21
N THR A 13 3.48 2.06 -4.06
CA THR A 13 4.44 3.17 -4.22
C THR A 13 4.56 3.98 -2.93
N GLY A 14 3.44 4.26 -2.26
CA GLY A 14 3.44 4.95 -0.96
C GLY A 14 4.15 4.15 0.13
N ALA A 15 3.89 2.86 0.22
CA ALA A 15 4.60 1.96 1.14
C ALA A 15 6.11 1.92 0.84
N ALA A 16 6.50 1.85 -0.43
CA ALA A 16 7.90 1.89 -0.85
C ALA A 16 8.60 3.18 -0.43
N LYS A 17 7.95 4.33 -0.66
CA LYS A 17 8.45 5.65 -0.20
C LYS A 17 8.62 5.70 1.32
N ALA A 18 7.67 5.17 2.08
CA ALA A 18 7.78 5.11 3.54
C ALA A 18 8.97 4.24 4.01
N VAL A 19 9.22 3.11 3.35
CA VAL A 19 10.37 2.24 3.63
C VAL A 19 11.69 2.95 3.27
N VAL A 20 11.76 3.62 2.13
CA VAL A 20 12.93 4.41 1.72
C VAL A 20 13.21 5.53 2.75
N THR A 21 12.17 6.24 3.20
CA THR A 21 12.28 7.24 4.27
C THR A 21 12.86 6.63 5.54
N ALA A 22 12.42 5.43 5.95
CA ALA A 22 12.93 4.78 7.15
C ALA A 22 14.42 4.38 7.03
N GLN A 23 14.88 4.01 5.82
CA GLN A 23 16.25 3.57 5.57
C GLN A 23 17.23 4.74 5.36
N ARG A 24 16.78 5.85 4.76
CA ARG A 24 17.63 6.99 4.39
C ARG A 24 17.62 8.07 5.48
N LYS A 25 18.76 8.26 6.14
CA LYS A 25 18.89 9.16 7.32
C LYS A 25 18.62 10.62 6.99
N ASP A 26 19.04 11.09 5.83
CA ASP A 26 18.78 12.41 5.28
C ASP A 26 17.28 12.66 5.06
N VAL A 27 16.56 11.72 4.44
CA VAL A 27 15.11 11.81 4.23
C VAL A 27 14.36 11.74 5.56
N ARG A 28 14.70 10.79 6.43
CA ARG A 28 14.10 10.64 7.77
C ARG A 28 14.26 11.90 8.63
N LYS A 29 15.36 12.63 8.46
CA LYS A 29 15.64 13.88 9.18
C LYS A 29 15.06 15.12 8.48
N GLY A 30 14.36 14.95 7.36
CA GLY A 30 13.77 16.05 6.58
C GLY A 30 14.80 16.91 5.85
N ALA A 31 16.04 16.44 5.70
CA ALA A 31 17.06 17.16 4.94
C ALA A 31 16.82 17.06 3.41
N VAL A 32 16.16 15.98 2.98
CA VAL A 32 15.75 15.74 1.59
C VAL A 32 14.29 15.31 1.60
N ASP A 33 13.48 15.88 0.72
CA ASP A 33 12.09 15.46 0.52
C ASP A 33 12.02 14.04 -0.08
N ILE A 34 11.03 13.25 0.34
CA ILE A 34 10.91 11.85 -0.11
C ILE A 34 10.58 11.74 -1.60
N ASP A 35 9.77 12.65 -2.16
CA ASP A 35 9.45 12.60 -3.59
C ASP A 35 10.71 12.91 -4.41
N THR A 36 11.49 13.90 -3.97
CA THR A 36 12.80 14.21 -4.56
C THR A 36 13.77 13.02 -4.48
N ALA A 37 13.88 12.39 -3.31
CA ALA A 37 14.76 11.24 -3.11
C ALA A 37 14.34 10.02 -3.94
N TRP A 38 13.03 9.81 -4.08
CA TRP A 38 12.44 8.74 -4.88
C TRP A 38 12.66 8.96 -6.38
N GLU A 39 12.48 10.17 -6.87
CA GLU A 39 12.71 10.53 -8.28
C GLU A 39 14.18 10.43 -8.67
N ALA A 40 15.09 10.75 -7.74
CA ALA A 40 16.53 10.61 -7.92
C ALA A 40 17.01 9.15 -8.00
N MET A 41 16.20 8.17 -7.54
CA MET A 41 16.53 6.75 -7.66
C MET A 41 16.44 6.28 -9.13
N SER A 42 17.36 5.42 -9.51
CA SER A 42 17.30 4.72 -10.78
C SER A 42 16.03 3.86 -10.87
N ARG A 43 15.65 3.49 -12.10
CA ARG A 43 14.52 2.58 -12.32
C ARG A 43 14.73 1.22 -11.65
N LEU A 44 15.96 0.72 -11.67
CA LEU A 44 16.31 -0.57 -11.06
C LEU A 44 16.15 -0.54 -9.54
N GLU A 45 16.64 0.50 -8.87
CA GLU A 45 16.51 0.64 -7.41
C GLU A 45 15.04 0.73 -6.99
N ARG A 46 14.23 1.53 -7.72
CA ARG A 46 12.78 1.59 -7.46
C ARG A 46 12.11 0.24 -7.67
N PHE A 47 12.46 -0.46 -8.74
CA PHE A 47 11.94 -1.80 -9.01
C PHE A 47 12.27 -2.77 -7.87
N GLN A 48 13.51 -2.82 -7.38
CA GLN A 48 13.90 -3.71 -6.29
C GLN A 48 13.10 -3.46 -5.00
N VAL A 49 12.84 -2.19 -4.66
CA VAL A 49 12.03 -1.85 -3.49
C VAL A 49 10.57 -2.28 -3.71
N LEU A 50 10.00 -1.99 -4.88
CA LEU A 50 8.62 -2.35 -5.20
C LEU A 50 8.42 -3.88 -5.23
N ASP A 51 9.35 -4.61 -5.83
CA ASP A 51 9.35 -6.08 -5.95
C ASP A 51 9.38 -6.73 -4.56
N ALA A 52 10.32 -6.33 -3.70
CA ALA A 52 10.44 -6.86 -2.34
C ALA A 52 9.21 -6.61 -1.45
N LEU A 53 8.46 -5.55 -1.72
CA LEU A 53 7.23 -5.21 -0.99
C LEU A 53 5.97 -5.81 -1.63
N GLY A 54 5.97 -6.00 -2.95
CA GLY A 54 4.84 -6.52 -3.71
C GLY A 54 4.33 -7.83 -3.16
N ASP A 55 5.24 -8.78 -2.93
CA ASP A 55 4.94 -10.11 -2.38
C ASP A 55 4.35 -10.08 -0.97
N GLN A 56 4.57 -9.01 -0.21
CA GLN A 56 4.11 -8.89 1.17
C GLN A 56 2.81 -8.10 1.29
N VAL A 57 2.58 -7.16 0.38
CA VAL A 57 1.49 -6.19 0.48
C VAL A 57 0.33 -6.56 -0.45
N LEU A 58 0.61 -6.86 -1.72
CA LEU A 58 -0.45 -7.06 -2.73
C LEU A 58 -1.36 -8.25 -2.42
N PRO A 59 -0.85 -9.43 -1.99
CA PRO A 59 -1.73 -10.55 -1.63
C PRO A 59 -2.69 -10.20 -0.49
N VAL A 60 -2.24 -9.39 0.47
CA VAL A 60 -3.08 -8.96 1.60
C VAL A 60 -4.14 -7.98 1.13
N LEU A 61 -3.78 -6.97 0.33
CA LEU A 61 -4.74 -5.99 -0.18
C LEU A 61 -5.85 -6.64 -1.01
N VAL A 62 -5.52 -7.65 -1.81
CA VAL A 62 -6.51 -8.38 -2.63
C VAL A 62 -7.37 -9.32 -1.78
N ALA A 63 -6.86 -9.80 -0.64
CA ALA A 63 -7.59 -10.67 0.28
C ALA A 63 -8.45 -9.92 1.31
N LEU A 64 -8.33 -8.58 1.40
CA LEU A 64 -9.19 -7.79 2.28
C LEU A 64 -10.67 -7.93 1.88
N PRO A 65 -11.58 -7.83 2.85
CA PRO A 65 -13.01 -7.97 2.57
C PRO A 65 -13.49 -6.85 1.64
N ASP A 66 -14.44 -7.19 0.78
CA ASP A 66 -15.13 -6.21 -0.03
C ASP A 66 -15.90 -5.21 0.86
N ILE A 67 -15.63 -3.92 0.67
CA ILE A 67 -16.37 -2.82 1.32
C ILE A 67 -16.98 -1.87 0.29
N ASP A 68 -18.07 -1.19 0.64
CA ASP A 68 -18.60 -0.11 -0.18
C ASP A 68 -17.86 1.19 0.13
N VAL A 69 -17.41 1.88 -0.92
CA VAL A 69 -16.69 3.15 -0.83
C VAL A 69 -17.34 4.12 -1.78
N ALA A 70 -17.82 5.24 -1.24
CA ALA A 70 -18.40 6.29 -2.05
C ALA A 70 -17.33 6.95 -2.93
N PRO A 71 -17.67 7.38 -4.16
CA PRO A 71 -16.79 8.22 -4.97
C PRO A 71 -16.26 9.42 -4.19
N GLY A 72 -14.99 9.77 -4.40
CA GLY A 72 -14.30 10.84 -3.68
C GLY A 72 -13.86 10.50 -2.25
N THR A 73 -14.16 9.29 -1.75
CA THR A 73 -13.74 8.84 -0.40
C THR A 73 -12.69 7.74 -0.46
N ARG A 74 -11.96 7.53 0.64
CA ARG A 74 -10.95 6.47 0.73
C ARG A 74 -11.52 5.23 1.41
N PRO A 75 -11.09 4.03 1.01
CA PRO A 75 -11.42 2.82 1.74
C PRO A 75 -10.85 2.88 3.17
N THR A 76 -11.63 2.43 4.14
CA THR A 76 -11.21 2.37 5.54
C THR A 76 -11.34 0.95 6.05
N PHE A 77 -10.25 0.40 6.59
CA PHE A 77 -10.20 -0.91 7.22
C PHE A 77 -9.76 -0.75 8.66
N SER A 78 -10.34 -1.54 9.57
CA SER A 78 -9.85 -1.58 10.95
C SER A 78 -8.49 -2.29 11.02
N GLU A 79 -7.70 -1.95 12.03
CA GLU A 79 -6.43 -2.65 12.31
C GLU A 79 -6.65 -4.16 12.47
N GLN A 80 -7.73 -4.56 13.14
CA GLN A 80 -8.10 -5.96 13.33
C GLN A 80 -8.29 -6.68 12.00
N GLN A 81 -9.11 -6.14 11.09
CA GLN A 81 -9.33 -6.70 9.76
C GLN A 81 -8.02 -6.89 8.97
N VAL A 82 -7.14 -5.89 9.01
CA VAL A 82 -5.83 -5.98 8.35
C VAL A 82 -4.99 -7.07 8.99
N SER A 83 -4.91 -7.10 10.33
CA SER A 83 -4.11 -8.06 11.07
C SER A 83 -4.58 -9.51 10.88
N ASP A 84 -5.89 -9.75 10.81
CA ASP A 84 -6.46 -11.08 10.59
C ASP A 84 -6.15 -11.58 9.18
N THR A 85 -6.29 -10.70 8.18
CA THR A 85 -5.95 -11.00 6.79
C THR A 85 -4.45 -11.31 6.64
N VAL A 86 -3.61 -10.52 7.30
CA VAL A 86 -2.16 -10.77 7.36
C VAL A 86 -1.88 -12.11 8.04
N ALA A 87 -2.50 -12.38 9.20
CA ALA A 87 -2.28 -13.60 9.96
C ALA A 87 -2.71 -14.86 9.19
N ALA A 88 -3.74 -14.76 8.34
CA ALA A 88 -4.14 -15.85 7.44
C ALA A 88 -3.13 -16.10 6.31
N SER A 89 -2.38 -15.06 5.89
CA SER A 89 -1.33 -15.17 4.85
C SER A 89 0.02 -15.70 5.36
N VAL A 90 0.25 -15.67 6.67
CA VAL A 90 1.51 -16.10 7.29
C VAL A 90 1.37 -17.56 7.70
N GLY A 91 2.12 -18.44 7.04
CA GLY A 91 2.15 -19.87 7.37
C GLY A 91 2.54 -20.14 8.82
N ASP A 92 2.10 -21.28 9.34
CA ASP A 92 2.33 -21.71 10.72
C ASP A 92 3.69 -22.41 10.92
N ASP A 93 4.50 -22.50 9.87
CA ASP A 93 5.80 -23.18 9.85
C ASP A 93 6.90 -22.44 10.63
N VAL A 94 6.62 -21.21 11.07
CA VAL A 94 7.52 -20.41 11.90
C VAL A 94 7.07 -20.42 13.36
N GLY A 95 8.02 -20.54 14.30
CA GLY A 95 7.73 -20.53 15.74
C GLY A 95 6.88 -19.32 16.15
N ARG A 96 5.98 -19.52 17.14
CA ARG A 96 4.92 -18.58 17.55
C ARG A 96 5.39 -17.13 17.70
N LEU A 97 6.56 -16.90 18.30
CA LEU A 97 7.10 -15.54 18.48
C LEU A 97 7.45 -14.88 17.15
N ARG A 98 8.13 -15.61 16.25
CA ARG A 98 8.50 -15.09 14.93
C ARG A 98 7.25 -14.80 14.10
N ARG A 99 6.24 -15.66 14.18
CA ARG A 99 4.92 -15.44 13.56
C ARG A 99 4.31 -14.12 14.02
N ALA A 100 4.25 -13.88 15.32
CA ALA A 100 3.66 -12.67 15.89
C ALA A 100 4.38 -11.40 15.42
N VAL A 101 5.72 -11.42 15.35
CA VAL A 101 6.51 -10.29 14.84
C VAL A 101 6.24 -10.03 13.37
N VAL A 102 6.22 -11.09 12.54
CA VAL A 102 5.94 -10.99 11.11
C VAL A 102 4.54 -10.41 10.87
N VAL A 103 3.53 -10.92 11.58
CA VAL A 103 2.16 -10.41 11.49
C VAL A 103 2.13 -8.92 11.84
N LYS A 104 2.69 -8.54 12.99
CA LYS A 104 2.69 -7.13 13.42
C LYS A 104 3.40 -6.21 12.42
N ALA A 105 4.57 -6.60 11.92
CA ALA A 105 5.33 -5.81 10.97
C ALA A 105 4.60 -5.67 9.63
N ARG A 106 4.04 -6.76 9.11
CA ARG A 106 3.30 -6.74 7.84
C ARG A 106 1.98 -5.99 7.97
N THR A 107 1.28 -6.06 9.11
CA THR A 107 0.09 -5.24 9.39
C THR A 107 0.42 -3.75 9.29
N ALA A 108 1.49 -3.30 9.96
CA ALA A 108 1.89 -1.90 9.91
C ALA A 108 2.29 -1.44 8.49
N LEU A 109 2.97 -2.32 7.73
CA LEU A 109 3.30 -2.07 6.33
C LEU A 109 2.05 -1.93 5.46
N VAL A 110 1.06 -2.83 5.62
CA VAL A 110 -0.19 -2.79 4.86
C VAL A 110 -1.02 -1.56 5.24
N GLN A 111 -1.08 -1.19 6.52
CA GLN A 111 -1.73 0.07 6.94
C GLN A 111 -1.05 1.30 6.30
N THR A 112 0.27 1.28 6.20
CA THR A 112 1.01 2.34 5.51
C THR A 112 0.65 2.38 4.02
N ALA A 113 0.52 1.21 3.37
CA ALA A 113 0.06 1.13 1.98
C ALA A 113 -1.37 1.67 1.80
N LEU A 114 -2.29 1.26 2.67
CA LEU A 114 -3.70 1.71 2.65
C LEU A 114 -3.84 3.23 2.81
N ALA A 115 -2.99 3.87 3.62
CA ALA A 115 -2.98 5.33 3.77
C ALA A 115 -2.65 6.07 2.46
N HIS A 116 -2.00 5.39 1.50
CA HIS A 116 -1.65 5.95 0.20
C HIS A 116 -2.62 5.56 -0.92
N VAL A 117 -3.67 4.79 -0.62
CA VAL A 117 -4.74 4.53 -1.59
C VAL A 117 -5.47 5.85 -1.87
N PRO A 118 -5.56 6.30 -3.14
CA PRO A 118 -6.22 7.54 -3.48
C PRO A 118 -7.74 7.45 -3.21
N PRO A 119 -8.43 8.60 -3.09
CA PRO A 119 -9.88 8.60 -3.07
C PRO A 119 -10.46 7.92 -4.32
N ARG A 120 -11.56 7.20 -4.14
CA ARG A 120 -12.21 6.43 -5.20
C ARG A 120 -12.63 7.36 -6.35
N LEU A 121 -12.23 7.03 -7.57
CA LEU A 121 -12.73 7.72 -8.76
C LEU A 121 -14.20 7.35 -8.99
N ASP A 122 -14.99 8.35 -9.37
CA ASP A 122 -16.39 8.13 -9.77
C ASP A 122 -16.43 7.42 -11.13
N PRO A 123 -17.01 6.21 -11.23
CA PRO A 123 -17.14 5.52 -12.50
C PRO A 123 -18.01 6.29 -13.51
N ASP A 124 -18.97 7.10 -13.05
CA ASP A 124 -19.88 7.84 -13.92
C ASP A 124 -19.25 9.14 -14.44
N ALA A 125 -18.24 9.68 -13.76
CA ALA A 125 -17.50 10.86 -14.24
C ALA A 125 -16.71 10.58 -15.53
N LEU A 126 -16.35 9.33 -15.80
CA LEU A 126 -15.68 8.93 -17.04
C LEU A 126 -16.65 8.85 -18.23
N LEU A 127 -17.93 8.55 -17.99
CA LEU A 127 -18.94 8.40 -19.05
C LEU A 127 -19.42 9.76 -19.61
N HIS A 128 -19.26 10.84 -18.86
CA HIS A 128 -19.71 12.19 -19.25
C HIS A 128 -18.62 13.07 -19.88
N ALA A 129 -17.38 12.58 -19.98
CA ALA A 129 -16.27 13.36 -20.55
C ALA A 129 -16.24 13.36 -22.10
N GLU A 130 -17.04 12.51 -22.76
CA GLU A 130 -17.04 12.33 -24.22
C GLU A 130 -18.16 13.07 -24.99
N ASP A 131 -18.96 13.94 -24.34
CA ASP A 131 -19.96 14.75 -25.04
C ASP A 131 -19.56 16.23 -25.15
N PRO A 132 -18.73 16.63 -26.15
CA PRO A 132 -18.71 18.00 -26.62
C PRO A 132 -19.92 18.22 -27.55
N THR A 133 -20.90 19.00 -27.09
CA THR A 133 -21.92 19.63 -27.96
C THR A 133 -21.31 20.67 -28.88
#